data_AF-A0A0F8YJY4-F1
#
_entry.id   AF-A0A0F8YJY4-F1
#
_cell.length_a   1.000
_cell.length_b   1.000
_cell.length_c   1.000
_cell.angle_alpha   90.00
_cell.angle_beta   90.00
_cell.angle_gamma   90.00
#
_symmetry.space_group_name_H-M   'P 1'
#
loop_
_entity.id
_entity.type
_entity.pdbx_description
1 polymer ?
#
loop_
_entity_poly.entity_id
_entity_poly.type
_entity_poly.pdbx_seq_one_letter_code
_entity_poly.pdbx_strand_id
1 'polypeptide(L)'
;GLNIVLKKDGLFSFNERGLSRLIFEDFNVTTSLDQLAMVPWFEGLVIGAPQGIFYYVLGERPINIGFAGRLNDGLPPPGVTELLSGRFLGVATHGSFLFTIYQLDPTSTSALVLYTEAKADPGESELQWNSLGSITLDTASRFAGITVADSGFPTSSAETVPSLWFSNVGDPRHITLNPVGGPIRSRADTHKITTSGEAWFSELIFTEPVDLTGLVVVASRDMIAGDEWQISMVVNGTGTETAKHWFKSGGRHVRPLNQTSVHRLSLRIEFTGTSTADRVPPALQSIELFGSPSTGDREE
;
A
#
# COMPACT_ATOMS: atom_id res chain seq x y z
N GLY A 1 -34.06 9.80 17.24
CA GLY A 1 -32.79 9.31 17.81
C GLY A 1 -32.70 7.81 17.56
N LEU A 2 -31.56 7.33 17.10
CA LEU A 2 -31.35 5.91 16.79
C LEU A 2 -31.25 5.12 18.11
N ASN A 3 -32.26 4.31 18.44
CA ASN A 3 -32.29 3.54 19.69
C ASN A 3 -32.09 2.05 19.38
N ILE A 4 -30.86 1.57 19.57
CA ILE A 4 -30.50 0.16 19.41
C ILE A 4 -30.03 -0.36 20.77
N VAL A 5 -30.52 -1.53 21.19
CA VAL A 5 -30.09 -2.18 22.43
C VAL A 5 -29.68 -3.61 22.12
N LEU A 6 -28.47 -3.95 22.53
CA LEU A 6 -27.98 -5.31 22.53
C LEU A 6 -28.52 -6.04 23.77
N LYS A 7 -29.14 -7.20 23.57
CA LYS A 7 -29.58 -8.11 24.63
C LYS A 7 -28.94 -9.48 24.43
N LYS A 8 -29.00 -10.31 25.48
CA LYS A 8 -28.46 -11.68 25.45
C LYS A 8 -29.02 -12.55 24.32
N ASP A 9 -30.25 -12.26 23.89
CA ASP A 9 -30.93 -13.01 22.84
C ASP A 9 -30.66 -12.45 21.42
N GLY A 10 -30.04 -11.27 21.30
CA GLY A 10 -29.91 -10.58 20.01
C GLY A 10 -29.80 -9.06 20.05
N LEU A 11 -29.62 -8.47 18.87
CA LEU A 11 -29.64 -7.02 18.66
C LEU A 11 -31.07 -6.54 18.36
N PHE A 12 -31.55 -5.52 19.07
CA PHE A 12 -32.92 -5.00 18.90
C PHE A 12 -32.91 -3.52 18.51
N SER A 13 -33.80 -3.11 17.59
CA SER A 13 -34.13 -1.70 17.36
C SER A 13 -35.42 -1.29 18.04
N PHE A 14 -35.50 0.00 18.36
CA PHE A 14 -36.67 0.66 18.89
C PHE A 14 -37.05 1.81 17.96
N ASN A 15 -38.35 2.01 17.78
CA ASN A 15 -38.90 3.19 17.12
C ASN A 15 -39.79 3.96 18.11
N GLU A 16 -40.41 5.05 17.65
CA GLU A 16 -41.29 5.91 18.46
C GLU A 16 -42.54 5.19 19.01
N ARG A 17 -42.78 3.93 18.62
CA ARG A 17 -43.91 3.10 19.07
C ARG A 17 -43.50 1.92 19.96
N GLY A 18 -42.21 1.72 20.26
CA GLY A 18 -41.71 0.65 21.15
C GLY A 18 -40.71 -0.33 20.50
N LEU A 19 -40.50 -1.50 21.13
CA LEU A 19 -39.63 -2.60 20.67
C LEU A 19 -40.04 -3.00 19.23
N SER A 20 -39.17 -2.73 18.25
CA SER A 20 -39.56 -2.77 16.85
C SER A 20 -39.29 -4.14 16.20
N ARG A 21 -38.12 -4.76 16.41
CA ARG A 21 -37.78 -6.10 15.87
C ARG A 21 -36.42 -6.60 16.36
N LEU A 22 -36.25 -7.93 16.37
CA LEU A 22 -34.96 -8.62 16.44
C LEU A 22 -34.23 -8.42 15.11
N ILE A 23 -33.08 -7.74 15.14
CA ILE A 23 -32.23 -7.43 13.99
C ILE A 23 -31.29 -8.61 13.70
N PHE A 24 -30.80 -9.25 14.76
CA PHE A 24 -29.88 -10.38 14.71
C PHE A 24 -30.15 -11.29 15.89
N GLU A 25 -30.31 -12.59 15.63
CA GLU A 25 -30.51 -13.64 16.63
C GLU A 25 -29.19 -14.36 16.88
N ASP A 26 -28.77 -14.44 18.13
CA ASP A 26 -27.65 -15.30 18.53
C ASP A 26 -28.17 -16.73 18.70
N PHE A 27 -27.80 -17.64 17.81
CA PHE A 27 -28.24 -19.04 17.80
C PHE A 27 -27.63 -19.89 18.94
N ASN A 28 -27.45 -19.34 20.14
CA ASN A 28 -26.76 -19.98 21.26
C ASN A 28 -25.34 -20.44 20.89
N VAL A 29 -24.65 -19.72 20.01
CA VAL A 29 -23.22 -19.94 19.81
C VAL A 29 -22.53 -19.19 20.93
N THR A 30 -21.61 -19.82 21.64
CA THR A 30 -20.90 -19.29 22.82
C THR A 30 -20.05 -18.03 22.57
N THR A 31 -20.22 -17.36 21.44
CA THR A 31 -19.58 -16.12 21.02
C THR A 31 -20.53 -14.95 21.26
N SER A 32 -20.35 -14.26 22.39
CA SER A 32 -21.12 -13.08 22.77
C SER A 32 -21.23 -12.04 21.65
N LEU A 33 -22.44 -11.53 21.42
CA LEU A 33 -22.69 -10.36 20.58
C LEU A 33 -21.92 -9.09 21.03
N ASP A 34 -21.40 -9.08 22.25
CA ASP A 34 -20.58 -8.01 22.82
C ASP A 34 -19.31 -7.69 22.01
N GLN A 35 -18.95 -8.55 21.05
CA GLN A 35 -17.77 -8.40 20.19
C GLN A 35 -18.11 -8.12 18.73
N LEU A 36 -19.39 -7.96 18.37
CA LEU A 36 -19.75 -7.56 17.00
C LEU A 36 -19.35 -6.11 16.75
N ALA A 37 -18.47 -5.91 15.78
CA ALA A 37 -18.08 -4.59 15.33
C ALA A 37 -19.29 -3.90 14.69
N MET A 38 -19.77 -2.84 15.32
CA MET A 38 -20.89 -2.02 14.86
C MET A 38 -20.41 -0.58 14.72
N VAL A 39 -20.56 -0.02 13.52
CA VAL A 39 -20.09 1.33 13.22
C VAL A 39 -21.17 2.11 12.47
N PRO A 40 -21.40 3.39 12.80
CA PRO A 40 -22.33 4.21 12.04
C PRO A 40 -21.81 4.46 10.63
N TRP A 41 -22.70 4.48 9.64
CA TRP A 41 -22.36 4.81 8.27
C TRP A 41 -23.58 5.37 7.55
N PHE A 42 -23.44 6.53 6.91
CA PHE A 42 -24.58 7.27 6.34
C PHE A 42 -25.74 7.39 7.37
N GLU A 43 -26.96 6.99 7.00
CA GLU A 43 -28.16 7.05 7.85
C GLU A 43 -28.39 5.77 8.67
N GLY A 44 -27.50 4.79 8.54
CA GLY A 44 -27.65 3.45 9.12
C GLY A 44 -26.49 3.01 9.99
N LEU A 45 -26.53 1.72 10.33
CA LEU A 45 -25.50 1.02 11.07
C LEU A 45 -24.90 -0.09 10.20
N VAL A 46 -23.58 -0.17 10.17
CA VAL A 46 -22.86 -1.29 9.60
C VAL A 46 -22.53 -2.28 10.71
N ILE A 47 -22.91 -3.53 10.50
CA ILE A 47 -22.73 -4.64 11.42
C ILE A 47 -21.76 -5.64 10.75
N GLY A 48 -20.54 -5.71 11.26
CA GLY A 48 -19.54 -6.67 10.81
C GLY A 48 -19.70 -8.01 11.52
N ALA A 49 -20.02 -9.05 10.77
CA ALA A 49 -20.12 -10.42 11.27
C ALA A 49 -19.25 -11.36 10.41
N PRO A 50 -18.78 -12.51 10.95
CA PRO A 50 -17.96 -13.45 10.18
C PRO A 50 -18.57 -13.85 8.83
N GLN A 51 -19.89 -14.02 8.79
CA GLN A 51 -20.65 -14.44 7.61
C GLN A 51 -20.92 -13.32 6.59
N GLY A 52 -20.74 -12.06 6.96
CA GLY A 52 -21.12 -10.94 6.10
C GLY A 52 -21.07 -9.59 6.81
N ILE A 53 -21.11 -8.54 5.99
CA ILE A 53 -21.25 -7.17 6.48
C ILE A 53 -22.66 -6.73 6.16
N PHE A 54 -23.41 -6.33 7.19
CA PHE A 54 -24.81 -5.94 7.05
C PHE A 54 -24.97 -4.44 7.24
N TYR A 55 -25.65 -3.78 6.29
CA TYR A 55 -26.11 -2.41 6.44
C TYR A 55 -27.55 -2.42 6.94
N TYR A 56 -27.82 -1.66 8.00
CA TYR A 56 -29.11 -1.63 8.67
C TYR A 56 -29.61 -0.20 8.85
N VAL A 57 -30.74 0.11 8.21
CA VAL A 57 -31.51 1.33 8.45
C VAL A 57 -32.69 0.98 9.36
N LEU A 58 -33.02 1.87 10.31
CA LEU A 58 -34.10 1.63 11.26
C LEU A 58 -35.43 1.38 10.57
N GLY A 59 -36.09 0.29 10.97
CA GLY A 59 -37.40 -0.09 10.43
C GLY A 59 -37.33 -0.97 9.17
N GLU A 60 -36.16 -1.09 8.55
CA GLU A 60 -35.95 -1.90 7.36
C GLU A 60 -35.34 -3.27 7.71
N ARG A 61 -35.11 -4.12 6.69
CA ARG A 61 -34.38 -5.38 6.86
C ARG A 61 -32.89 -5.14 6.61
N PRO A 62 -31.98 -5.75 7.40
CA PRO A 62 -30.55 -5.66 7.11
C PRO A 62 -30.22 -6.18 5.71
N ILE A 63 -29.37 -5.45 4.99
CA ILE A 63 -28.91 -5.79 3.64
C ILE A 63 -27.45 -6.24 3.75
N ASN A 64 -27.12 -7.39 3.17
CA ASN A 64 -25.72 -7.82 3.10
C ASN A 64 -24.98 -7.03 2.02
N ILE A 65 -24.07 -6.17 2.46
CA ILE A 65 -23.20 -5.32 1.64
C ILE A 65 -21.75 -5.85 1.56
N GLY A 66 -21.49 -7.00 2.18
CA GLY A 66 -20.22 -7.71 2.06
C GLY A 66 -20.03 -8.30 0.65
N PHE A 67 -18.78 -8.63 0.32
CA PHE A 67 -18.41 -9.10 -1.01
C PHE A 67 -18.56 -10.62 -1.23
N ALA A 68 -18.94 -11.38 -0.21
CA ALA A 68 -19.10 -12.82 -0.30
C ALA A 68 -20.12 -13.20 -1.39
N GLY A 69 -19.68 -13.95 -2.40
CA GLY A 69 -20.53 -14.42 -3.50
C GLY A 69 -20.78 -13.42 -4.63
N ARG A 70 -20.07 -12.27 -4.69
CA ARG A 70 -20.12 -11.32 -5.81
C ARG A 70 -18.83 -11.40 -6.65
N LEU A 71 -18.96 -11.29 -7.97
CA LEU A 71 -17.82 -11.15 -8.89
C LEU A 71 -17.07 -9.86 -8.54
N ASN A 72 -15.80 -9.96 -8.13
CA ASN A 72 -14.98 -8.80 -7.80
C ASN A 72 -13.66 -8.87 -8.58
N ASP A 73 -13.26 -7.74 -9.16
CA ASP A 73 -12.04 -7.57 -9.97
C ASP A 73 -10.77 -7.37 -9.11
N GLY A 74 -10.77 -7.85 -7.86
CA GLY A 74 -9.66 -7.69 -6.94
C GLY A 74 -8.55 -8.73 -7.17
N LEU A 75 -7.31 -8.28 -7.34
CA LEU A 75 -6.16 -9.18 -7.39
C LEU A 75 -5.96 -9.87 -6.01
N PRO A 76 -6.00 -11.21 -5.94
CA PRO A 76 -5.71 -11.90 -4.70
C PRO A 76 -4.25 -11.68 -4.28
N PRO A 77 -3.96 -11.60 -2.96
CA PRO A 77 -2.60 -11.44 -2.47
C PRO A 77 -1.74 -12.69 -2.76
N PRO A 78 -0.40 -12.61 -2.65
CA PRO A 78 0.48 -13.76 -2.85
C PRO A 78 0.08 -14.94 -1.95
N GLY A 79 -0.13 -16.11 -2.55
CA GLY A 79 -0.55 -17.33 -1.86
C GLY A 79 -2.06 -17.58 -1.82
N VAL A 80 -2.88 -16.68 -2.38
CA VAL A 80 -4.32 -16.86 -2.55
C VAL A 80 -4.63 -17.06 -4.03
N THR A 81 -5.41 -18.09 -4.35
CA THR A 81 -5.85 -18.36 -5.72
C THR A 81 -7.14 -17.65 -6.10
N GLU A 82 -8.12 -17.51 -5.18
CA GLU A 82 -9.44 -16.92 -5.47
C GLU A 82 -10.10 -16.30 -4.21
N LEU A 83 -11.02 -15.33 -4.40
CA LEU A 83 -11.81 -14.66 -3.35
C LEU A 83 -13.24 -15.24 -3.27
N LEU A 84 -13.38 -16.53 -2.92
CA LEU A 84 -14.68 -17.22 -3.01
C LEU A 84 -15.41 -17.42 -1.67
N SER A 85 -14.69 -17.71 -0.58
CA SER A 85 -15.34 -18.17 0.66
C SER A 85 -14.45 -17.98 1.89
N GLY A 86 -14.59 -16.84 2.57
CA GLY A 86 -13.86 -16.47 3.78
C GLY A 86 -14.75 -15.78 4.81
N ARG A 87 -14.15 -15.08 5.78
CA ARG A 87 -14.87 -14.40 6.86
C ARG A 87 -14.37 -12.99 7.13
N PHE A 88 -15.29 -12.12 7.55
CA PHE A 88 -14.99 -10.76 7.99
C PHE A 88 -14.59 -10.72 9.45
N LEU A 89 -13.53 -9.97 9.78
CA LEU A 89 -12.95 -9.95 11.13
C LEU A 89 -13.14 -8.63 11.88
N GLY A 90 -13.62 -7.59 11.21
CA GLY A 90 -13.87 -6.28 11.82
C GLY A 90 -14.23 -5.26 10.76
N VAL A 91 -14.96 -4.21 11.15
CA VAL A 91 -15.39 -3.13 10.26
C VAL A 91 -15.07 -1.76 10.87
N ALA A 92 -14.73 -0.80 10.02
CA ALA A 92 -14.52 0.60 10.39
C ALA A 92 -15.00 1.51 9.26
N THR A 93 -15.49 2.70 9.58
CA THR A 93 -16.04 3.64 8.59
C THR A 93 -15.41 5.01 8.76
N HIS A 94 -15.28 5.74 7.66
CA HIS A 94 -14.91 7.15 7.64
C HIS A 94 -15.41 7.81 6.37
N GLY A 95 -16.21 8.88 6.50
CA GLY A 95 -16.86 9.51 5.34
C GLY A 95 -17.69 8.51 4.53
N SER A 96 -17.47 8.50 3.21
CA SER A 96 -18.09 7.57 2.26
C SER A 96 -17.41 6.18 2.21
N PHE A 97 -16.39 5.95 3.03
CA PHE A 97 -15.58 4.73 2.97
C PHE A 97 -15.91 3.76 4.11
N LEU A 98 -15.88 2.48 3.77
CA LEU A 98 -15.98 1.34 4.69
C LEU A 98 -14.75 0.46 4.53
N PHE A 99 -14.15 0.07 5.64
CA PHE A 99 -12.96 -0.76 5.74
C PHE A 99 -13.28 -2.05 6.47
N THR A 100 -12.62 -3.14 6.07
CA THR A 100 -12.74 -4.42 6.76
C THR A 100 -11.45 -5.22 6.67
N ILE A 101 -11.26 -6.12 7.64
CA ILE A 101 -10.33 -7.24 7.49
C ILE A 101 -11.09 -8.45 6.98
N TYR A 102 -10.59 -9.10 5.95
CA TYR A 102 -11.14 -10.35 5.42
C TYR A 102 -10.12 -11.46 5.42
N GLN A 103 -10.45 -12.55 6.10
CA GLN A 103 -9.64 -13.75 6.13
C GLN A 103 -10.24 -14.77 5.16
N LEU A 104 -9.48 -15.10 4.12
CA LEU A 104 -9.97 -15.96 3.06
C LEU A 104 -10.14 -17.41 3.51
N ASP A 105 -9.22 -17.90 4.32
CA ASP A 105 -9.26 -19.24 4.90
C ASP A 105 -9.24 -19.10 6.43
N PRO A 106 -10.33 -19.49 7.13
CA PRO A 106 -10.39 -19.46 8.59
C PRO A 106 -9.30 -20.25 9.30
N THR A 107 -8.61 -21.15 8.60
CA THR A 107 -7.48 -21.94 9.14
C THR A 107 -6.11 -21.29 8.89
N SER A 108 -6.04 -20.31 7.99
CA SER A 108 -4.81 -19.58 7.65
C SER A 108 -4.70 -18.26 8.41
N THR A 109 -3.49 -17.84 8.75
CA THR A 109 -3.27 -16.49 9.31
C THR A 109 -3.24 -15.41 8.23
N SER A 110 -3.31 -15.75 6.94
CA SER A 110 -3.32 -14.76 5.87
C SER A 110 -4.68 -14.08 5.75
N ALA A 111 -4.68 -12.75 5.78
CA ALA A 111 -5.88 -11.94 5.59
C ALA A 111 -5.60 -10.70 4.72
N LEU A 112 -6.67 -10.04 4.30
CA LEU A 112 -6.66 -8.84 3.50
C LEU A 112 -7.26 -7.68 4.27
N VAL A 113 -6.69 -6.50 4.08
CA VAL A 113 -7.36 -5.24 4.41
C VAL A 113 -8.06 -4.79 3.14
N LEU A 114 -9.39 -4.66 3.22
CA LEU A 114 -10.23 -4.27 2.10
C LEU A 114 -10.93 -2.96 2.42
N TYR A 115 -11.28 -2.23 1.36
CA TYR A 115 -12.11 -1.04 1.45
C TYR A 115 -13.15 -1.01 0.33
N THR A 116 -14.21 -0.27 0.57
CA THR A 116 -15.18 0.12 -0.46
C THR A 116 -15.63 1.55 -0.23
N GLU A 117 -16.14 2.18 -1.28
CA GLU A 117 -16.70 3.51 -1.25
C GLU A 117 -18.16 3.43 -1.70
N ALA A 118 -19.08 3.99 -0.90
CA ALA A 118 -20.45 4.20 -1.33
C ALA A 118 -20.58 5.62 -1.89
N LYS A 119 -20.97 5.74 -3.16
CA LYS A 119 -21.21 7.04 -3.81
C LYS A 119 -22.57 7.65 -3.44
N ALA A 120 -23.49 6.81 -2.97
CA ALA A 120 -24.85 7.15 -2.57
C ALA A 120 -25.30 6.17 -1.46
N ASP A 121 -26.62 5.96 -1.29
CA ASP A 121 -27.17 5.02 -0.30
C ASP A 121 -26.49 3.64 -0.41
N PRO A 122 -25.83 3.14 0.66
CA PRO A 122 -25.22 1.83 0.68
C PRO A 122 -26.20 0.66 0.45
N GLY A 123 -27.50 0.85 0.71
CA GLY A 123 -28.53 -0.16 0.48
C GLY A 123 -28.82 -0.40 -1.00
N GLU A 124 -28.61 0.62 -1.84
CA GLU A 124 -28.89 0.59 -3.28
C GLU A 124 -27.63 0.60 -4.16
N SER A 125 -26.48 0.94 -3.57
CA SER A 125 -25.21 1.05 -4.28
C SER A 125 -24.55 -0.32 -4.54
N GLU A 126 -24.04 -0.52 -5.75
CA GLU A 126 -23.12 -1.62 -6.03
C GLU A 126 -21.74 -1.28 -5.43
N LEU A 127 -21.45 -1.85 -4.26
CA LEU A 127 -20.18 -1.65 -3.57
C LEU A 127 -19.08 -2.48 -4.22
N GLN A 128 -18.07 -1.79 -4.77
CA GLN A 128 -16.86 -2.41 -5.28
C GLN A 128 -15.81 -2.52 -4.18
N TRP A 129 -15.45 -3.74 -3.84
CA TRP A 129 -14.44 -4.01 -2.80
C TRP A 129 -13.05 -4.07 -3.42
N ASN A 130 -12.14 -3.27 -2.85
CA ASN A 130 -10.77 -3.12 -3.31
C ASN A 130 -9.80 -3.53 -2.19
N SER A 131 -8.67 -4.13 -2.57
CA SER A 131 -7.63 -4.53 -1.62
C SER A 131 -6.64 -3.40 -1.37
N LEU A 132 -6.35 -3.12 -0.09
CA LEU A 132 -5.25 -2.23 0.34
C LEU A 132 -3.94 -2.99 0.50
N GLY A 133 -4.02 -4.27 0.82
CA GLY A 133 -2.85 -5.11 1.03
C GLY A 133 -3.16 -6.33 1.89
N SER A 134 -2.15 -7.19 1.99
CA SER A 134 -2.18 -8.38 2.84
C SER A 134 -1.64 -8.11 4.24
N ILE A 135 -2.24 -8.77 5.21
CA ILE A 135 -1.79 -8.82 6.60
C ILE A 135 -1.69 -10.27 7.06
N THR A 136 -1.02 -10.47 8.19
CA THR A 136 -0.93 -11.76 8.85
C THR A 136 -1.54 -11.62 10.25
N LEU A 137 -2.53 -12.44 10.54
CA LEU A 137 -3.21 -12.50 11.83
C LEU A 137 -2.28 -13.15 12.86
N ASP A 138 -2.33 -12.66 14.10
CA ASP A 138 -1.64 -13.29 15.24
C ASP A 138 -2.12 -14.72 15.50
N THR A 139 -3.43 -14.96 15.29
CA THR A 139 -4.01 -16.29 15.36
C THR A 139 -5.13 -16.42 14.34
N ALA A 140 -5.13 -17.52 13.58
CA ALA A 140 -6.14 -17.77 12.56
C ALA A 140 -7.57 -17.87 13.12
N SER A 141 -7.77 -18.10 14.43
CA SER A 141 -9.08 -18.25 15.07
C SER A 141 -9.64 -16.98 15.71
N ARG A 142 -8.85 -15.91 15.83
CA ARG A 142 -9.24 -14.68 16.54
C ARG A 142 -9.74 -13.60 15.60
N PHE A 143 -10.63 -12.75 16.10
CA PHE A 143 -11.01 -11.49 15.44
C PHE A 143 -9.81 -10.54 15.41
N ALA A 144 -9.77 -9.71 14.36
CA ALA A 144 -8.72 -8.73 14.15
C ALA A 144 -9.32 -7.33 14.21
N GLY A 145 -8.79 -6.49 15.09
CA GLY A 145 -9.24 -5.11 15.21
C GLY A 145 -8.86 -4.29 13.97
N ILE A 146 -9.80 -3.48 13.51
CA ILE A 146 -9.62 -2.41 12.54
C ILE A 146 -10.37 -1.18 13.03
N THR A 147 -9.77 0.01 12.92
CA THR A 147 -10.40 1.26 13.34
C THR A 147 -9.84 2.42 12.52
N VAL A 148 -10.64 3.46 12.30
CA VAL A 148 -10.16 4.71 11.72
C VAL A 148 -10.05 5.74 12.83
N ALA A 149 -8.89 6.38 12.93
CA ALA A 149 -8.70 7.55 13.77
C ALA A 149 -8.91 8.81 12.91
N ASP A 150 -9.92 9.62 13.23
CA ASP A 150 -10.29 10.82 12.47
C ASP A 150 -9.20 11.91 12.54
N SER A 151 -8.49 11.98 13.66
CA SER A 151 -7.31 12.83 13.85
C SER A 151 -6.07 11.94 13.98
N GLY A 152 -5.46 11.60 12.83
CA GLY A 152 -4.20 10.88 12.79
C GLY A 152 -2.99 11.76 13.14
N PHE A 153 -1.78 11.23 12.91
CA PHE A 153 -0.57 11.99 13.11
C PHE A 153 -0.51 13.19 12.15
N PRO A 154 -0.04 14.37 12.60
CA PRO A 154 0.13 15.51 11.73
C PRO A 154 1.16 15.18 10.64
N THR A 155 0.74 15.18 9.39
CA THR A 155 1.65 15.14 8.23
C THR A 155 2.32 16.49 8.01
N SER A 156 1.73 17.56 8.56
CA SER A 156 2.34 18.88 8.65
C SER A 156 1.84 19.64 9.88
N SER A 157 2.46 20.78 10.19
CA SER A 157 1.99 21.69 11.25
C SER A 157 0.60 22.30 10.98
N ALA A 158 0.06 22.14 9.77
CA ALA A 158 -1.20 22.73 9.33
C ALA A 158 -2.31 21.70 9.03
N GLU A 159 -2.00 20.39 9.02
CA GLU A 159 -2.95 19.37 8.59
C GLU A 159 -2.79 18.05 9.37
N THR A 160 -3.90 17.58 9.92
CA THR A 160 -4.05 16.22 10.46
C THR A 160 -4.93 15.44 9.49
N VAL A 161 -4.47 14.28 9.06
CA VAL A 161 -5.20 13.38 8.17
C VAL A 161 -5.67 12.15 8.92
N PRO A 162 -6.83 11.56 8.55
CA PRO A 162 -7.30 10.34 9.19
C PRO A 162 -6.34 9.18 8.94
N SER A 163 -6.31 8.21 9.85
CA SER A 163 -5.43 7.04 9.75
C SER A 163 -6.20 5.76 10.06
N LEU A 164 -6.11 4.78 9.16
CA LEU A 164 -6.66 3.45 9.35
C LEU A 164 -5.66 2.61 10.15
N TRP A 165 -6.05 2.13 11.32
CA TRP A 165 -5.28 1.23 12.18
C TRP A 165 -5.83 -0.19 12.10
N PHE A 166 -4.95 -1.18 12.06
CA PHE A 166 -5.32 -2.59 12.03
C PHE A 166 -4.23 -3.48 12.64
N SER A 167 -4.62 -4.65 13.15
CA SER A 167 -3.68 -5.63 13.72
C SER A 167 -2.90 -6.39 12.63
N ASN A 168 -1.61 -6.64 12.85
CA ASN A 168 -0.75 -7.49 12.01
C ASN A 168 0.38 -8.15 12.84
N VAL A 169 0.35 -9.49 12.98
CA VAL A 169 1.31 -10.31 13.76
C VAL A 169 1.55 -9.76 15.17
N GLY A 170 0.47 -9.42 15.89
CA GLY A 170 0.55 -8.91 17.26
C GLY A 170 0.86 -7.41 17.37
N ASP A 171 1.28 -6.76 16.29
CA ASP A 171 1.56 -5.32 16.27
C ASP A 171 0.48 -4.54 15.51
N PRO A 172 0.04 -3.36 16.00
CA PRO A 172 -0.81 -2.47 15.24
C PRO A 172 -0.01 -1.84 14.09
N ARG A 173 -0.55 -1.91 12.88
CA ARG A 173 -0.09 -1.14 11.71
C ARG A 173 -1.10 -0.07 11.36
N HIS A 174 -0.66 0.93 10.60
CA HIS A 174 -1.55 1.96 10.09
C HIS A 174 -1.32 2.24 8.62
N ILE A 175 -2.35 2.78 7.98
CA ILE A 175 -2.33 3.41 6.66
C ILE A 175 -2.88 4.81 6.83
N THR A 176 -2.10 5.82 6.45
CA THR A 176 -2.57 7.19 6.33
C THR A 176 -3.63 7.27 5.22
N LEU A 177 -4.75 7.92 5.49
CA LEU A 177 -5.84 8.13 4.54
C LEU A 177 -5.79 9.57 4.02
N ASN A 178 -6.45 9.84 2.89
CA ASN A 178 -6.62 11.21 2.44
C ASN A 178 -7.63 11.95 3.34
N PRO A 179 -7.78 13.29 3.21
CA PRO A 179 -8.70 14.06 4.05
C PRO A 179 -10.18 13.64 3.99
N VAL A 180 -10.60 12.89 2.96
CA VAL A 180 -11.97 12.36 2.83
C VAL A 180 -12.08 10.88 3.26
N GLY A 181 -11.01 10.29 3.78
CA GLY A 181 -10.93 8.89 4.21
C GLY A 181 -10.53 7.90 3.14
N GLY A 182 -10.39 8.30 1.88
CA GLY A 182 -9.98 7.41 0.81
C GLY A 182 -8.54 6.92 0.99
N PRO A 183 -8.25 5.63 0.71
CA PRO A 183 -6.89 5.13 0.70
C PRO A 183 -6.09 5.84 -0.39
N ILE A 184 -4.92 6.35 -0.02
CA ILE A 184 -4.25 7.36 -0.83
C ILE A 184 -3.77 6.77 -2.17
N ARG A 185 -4.23 7.37 -3.28
CA ARG A 185 -3.66 7.30 -4.65
C ARG A 185 -3.15 8.68 -5.11
N SER A 186 -2.77 9.55 -4.18
CA SER A 186 -2.05 10.78 -4.52
C SER A 186 -0.60 10.44 -4.79
N ARG A 187 -0.08 10.77 -5.97
CA ARG A 187 1.36 10.65 -6.32
C ARG A 187 2.30 11.43 -5.37
N ALA A 188 1.75 12.20 -4.44
CA ALA A 188 2.49 13.09 -3.53
C ALA A 188 2.54 12.61 -2.05
N ASP A 189 1.96 11.45 -1.71
CA ASP A 189 1.94 10.93 -0.33
C ASP A 189 2.93 9.77 -0.15
N THR A 190 3.94 9.95 0.70
CA THR A 190 5.05 8.99 0.95
C THR A 190 4.90 8.36 2.36
N HIS A 191 5.11 7.06 2.65
CA HIS A 191 6.44 6.42 2.75
C HIS A 191 6.43 4.88 2.90
N LYS A 192 6.91 4.19 1.86
CA LYS A 192 8.06 3.28 1.99
C LYS A 192 9.00 3.66 0.86
N ILE A 193 9.90 4.60 1.10
CA ILE A 193 10.99 4.84 0.16
C ILE A 193 11.93 3.65 0.30
N THR A 194 12.17 2.94 -0.81
CA THR A 194 13.26 1.99 -0.93
C THR A 194 14.56 2.74 -0.61
N THR A 195 15.08 2.56 0.61
CA THR A 195 16.28 3.24 1.11
C THR A 195 17.56 2.63 0.57
N SER A 196 17.47 1.48 -0.10
CA SER A 196 18.59 0.93 -0.84
C SER A 196 18.09 0.05 -1.98
N GLY A 197 18.83 0.05 -3.07
CA GLY A 197 18.48 -0.75 -4.22
C GLY A 197 19.60 -0.75 -5.23
N GLU A 198 19.48 -1.65 -6.18
CA GLU A 198 20.37 -1.72 -7.33
C GLU A 198 19.57 -1.73 -8.62
N ALA A 199 20.18 -1.20 -9.68
CA ALA A 199 19.64 -1.22 -11.02
C ALA A 199 20.77 -1.55 -12.01
N TRP A 200 20.44 -2.39 -12.97
CA TRP A 200 21.29 -2.71 -14.11
C TRP A 200 20.68 -2.11 -15.37
N PHE A 201 21.51 -1.41 -16.13
CA PHE A 201 21.12 -0.92 -17.44
C PHE A 201 21.33 -2.02 -18.47
N SER A 202 20.50 -2.01 -19.50
CA SER A 202 20.69 -2.86 -20.67
C SER A 202 22.07 -2.64 -21.27
N GLU A 203 22.65 -3.70 -21.81
CA GLU A 203 23.95 -3.64 -22.47
C GLU A 203 23.91 -2.66 -23.65
N LEU A 204 24.80 -1.68 -23.62
CA LEU A 204 25.10 -0.82 -24.74
C LEU A 204 26.16 -1.51 -25.60
N ILE A 205 25.88 -1.63 -26.90
CA ILE A 205 26.79 -2.21 -27.88
C ILE A 205 27.24 -1.10 -28.81
N PHE A 206 28.55 -0.86 -28.87
CA PHE A 206 29.14 0.08 -29.80
C PHE A 206 29.49 -0.66 -31.11
N THR A 207 29.15 -0.06 -32.24
CA THR A 207 29.47 -0.59 -33.57
C THR A 207 30.97 -0.61 -33.84
N GLU A 208 31.69 0.33 -33.24
CA GLU A 208 33.14 0.47 -33.28
C GLU A 208 33.68 0.57 -31.85
N PRO A 209 34.92 0.14 -31.58
CA PRO A 209 35.50 0.25 -30.25
C PRO A 209 35.60 1.73 -29.83
N VAL A 210 35.19 2.03 -28.60
CA VAL A 210 35.25 3.38 -28.01
C VAL A 210 36.16 3.39 -26.79
N ASP A 211 37.05 4.38 -26.70
CA ASP A 211 37.82 4.68 -25.50
C ASP A 211 37.00 5.64 -24.62
N LEU A 212 36.48 5.14 -23.49
CA LEU A 212 35.71 5.94 -22.55
C LEU A 212 36.67 6.70 -21.63
N THR A 213 36.58 8.03 -21.67
CA THR A 213 37.46 8.97 -20.98
C THR A 213 36.76 9.71 -19.83
N GLY A 214 35.42 9.78 -19.85
CA GLY A 214 34.67 10.55 -18.88
C GLY A 214 33.33 9.94 -18.52
N LEU A 215 33.00 10.05 -17.23
CA LEU A 215 31.68 9.82 -16.68
C LEU A 215 31.20 11.13 -16.05
N VAL A 216 30.08 11.64 -16.51
CA VAL A 216 29.40 12.78 -15.91
C VAL A 216 28.08 12.30 -15.31
N VAL A 217 27.85 12.64 -14.05
CA VAL A 217 26.65 12.27 -13.32
C VAL A 217 26.04 13.51 -12.73
N VAL A 218 24.77 13.74 -12.99
CA VAL A 218 24.01 14.83 -12.37
C VAL A 218 23.03 14.21 -11.40
N ALA A 219 23.31 14.36 -10.10
CA ALA A 219 22.42 13.92 -9.04
C ALA A 219 21.50 15.07 -8.61
N SER A 220 20.28 14.75 -8.17
CA SER A 220 19.33 15.75 -7.69
C SER A 220 19.93 16.59 -6.57
N ARG A 221 19.52 17.85 -6.49
CA ARG A 221 19.92 18.76 -5.41
C ARG A 221 19.36 18.34 -4.05
N ASP A 222 18.36 17.46 -4.05
CA ASP A 222 17.68 16.97 -2.84
C ASP A 222 18.47 15.90 -2.06
N MET A 223 19.68 15.54 -2.51
CA MET A 223 20.57 14.66 -1.75
C MET A 223 21.03 15.34 -0.45
N ILE A 224 20.90 14.63 0.66
CA ILE A 224 21.39 15.07 1.96
C ILE A 224 22.55 14.19 2.44
N ALA A 225 23.13 14.55 3.60
CA ALA A 225 24.21 13.78 4.21
C ALA A 225 23.80 12.32 4.43
N GLY A 226 24.59 11.40 3.86
CA GLY A 226 24.39 9.95 3.91
C GLY A 226 23.61 9.36 2.74
N ASP A 227 23.06 10.18 1.83
CA ASP A 227 22.60 9.69 0.53
C ASP A 227 23.79 9.43 -0.39
N GLU A 228 23.83 8.25 -1.00
CA GLU A 228 24.95 7.79 -1.80
C GLU A 228 24.47 7.06 -3.06
N TRP A 229 25.08 7.42 -4.18
CA TRP A 229 25.02 6.64 -5.42
C TRP A 229 26.38 6.01 -5.68
N GLN A 230 26.40 4.72 -5.97
CA GLN A 230 27.56 4.06 -6.54
C GLN A 230 27.24 3.76 -8.01
N ILE A 231 28.13 4.15 -8.92
CA ILE A 231 28.04 3.74 -10.32
C ILE A 231 29.27 2.94 -10.65
N SER A 232 29.07 1.78 -11.28
CA SER A 232 30.11 0.91 -11.79
C SER A 232 29.72 0.40 -13.17
N MET A 233 30.67 -0.24 -13.85
CA MET A 233 30.43 -0.76 -15.20
C MET A 233 31.11 -2.10 -15.46
N VAL A 234 30.45 -2.94 -16.24
CA VAL A 234 31.03 -4.16 -16.81
C VAL A 234 31.31 -3.88 -18.28
N VAL A 235 32.56 -4.02 -18.68
CA VAL A 235 33.02 -3.82 -20.06
C VAL A 235 33.27 -5.17 -20.73
N ASN A 236 32.94 -5.26 -22.02
CA ASN A 236 33.26 -6.37 -22.92
C ASN A 236 32.86 -7.76 -22.38
N GLY A 237 31.75 -7.86 -21.63
CA GLY A 237 31.24 -9.12 -21.11
C GLY A 237 32.17 -9.80 -20.09
N THR A 238 33.11 -9.08 -19.48
CA THR A 238 34.09 -9.63 -18.52
C THR A 238 33.46 -10.16 -17.24
N GLY A 239 32.22 -9.78 -16.94
CA GLY A 239 31.52 -10.11 -15.69
C GLY A 239 32.11 -9.43 -14.44
N THR A 240 33.16 -8.64 -14.59
CA THR A 240 33.83 -7.93 -13.50
C THR A 240 33.49 -6.45 -13.57
N GLU A 241 33.07 -5.87 -12.45
CA GLU A 241 32.81 -4.45 -12.36
C GLU A 241 34.11 -3.64 -12.29
N THR A 242 34.15 -2.56 -13.06
CA THR A 242 35.24 -1.60 -13.16
C THR A 242 34.70 -0.18 -12.92
N ALA A 243 35.60 0.80 -12.80
CA ALA A 243 35.27 2.22 -12.66
C ALA A 243 34.21 2.52 -11.58
N LYS A 244 34.38 1.93 -10.38
CA LYS A 244 33.48 2.13 -9.25
C LYS A 244 33.65 3.53 -8.68
N HIS A 245 32.62 4.36 -8.78
CA HIS A 245 32.63 5.73 -8.26
C HIS A 245 31.44 6.00 -7.35
N TRP A 246 31.71 6.69 -6.24
CA TRP A 246 30.71 7.13 -5.28
C TRP A 246 30.38 8.62 -5.46
N PHE A 247 29.10 8.93 -5.39
CA PHE A 247 28.54 10.28 -5.48
C PHE A 247 27.68 10.51 -4.24
N LYS A 248 28.17 11.36 -3.33
CA LYS A 248 27.62 11.55 -1.98
C LYS A 248 27.02 12.94 -1.75
N SER A 249 26.75 13.66 -2.83
CA SER A 249 26.16 14.98 -2.80
C SER A 249 25.43 15.28 -4.11
N GLY A 250 24.47 16.18 -4.05
CA GLY A 250 23.72 16.62 -5.22
C GLY A 250 24.55 17.46 -6.20
N GLY A 251 24.04 17.63 -7.41
CA GLY A 251 24.67 18.42 -8.46
C GLY A 251 25.50 17.60 -9.46
N ARG A 252 26.32 18.31 -10.24
CA ARG A 252 27.09 17.74 -11.35
C ARG A 252 28.45 17.24 -10.86
N HIS A 253 28.74 15.98 -11.17
CA HIS A 253 30.00 15.31 -10.88
C HIS A 253 30.66 14.86 -12.17
N VAL A 254 31.99 14.97 -12.21
CA VAL A 254 32.82 14.46 -13.31
C VAL A 254 33.82 13.47 -12.73
N ARG A 255 33.95 12.31 -13.37
CA ARG A 255 34.93 11.28 -13.04
C ARG A 255 35.68 10.87 -14.30
N PRO A 256 37.03 10.79 -14.24
CA PRO A 256 37.80 10.26 -15.35
C PRO A 256 37.56 8.75 -15.47
N LEU A 257 37.50 8.27 -16.72
CA LEU A 257 37.50 6.86 -17.05
C LEU A 257 38.77 6.53 -17.84
N ASN A 258 39.28 5.31 -17.65
CA ASN A 258 40.43 4.78 -18.39
C ASN A 258 40.05 3.42 -19.01
N GLN A 259 38.87 3.34 -19.64
CA GLN A 259 38.43 2.11 -20.31
C GLN A 259 38.71 2.23 -21.79
N THR A 260 39.56 1.36 -22.31
CA THR A 260 39.94 1.36 -23.73
C THR A 260 39.29 0.22 -24.49
N SER A 261 39.09 0.42 -25.79
CA SER A 261 38.53 -0.57 -26.71
C SER A 261 37.22 -1.20 -26.21
N VAL A 262 36.28 -0.37 -25.77
CA VAL A 262 34.97 -0.81 -25.27
C VAL A 262 34.04 -1.08 -26.43
N HIS A 263 33.59 -2.33 -26.56
CA HIS A 263 32.57 -2.77 -27.52
C HIS A 263 31.22 -2.98 -26.87
N ARG A 264 31.21 -3.41 -25.60
CA ARG A 264 30.01 -3.72 -24.84
C ARG A 264 30.12 -3.11 -23.46
N LEU A 265 29.06 -2.49 -22.99
CA LEU A 265 29.03 -1.81 -21.71
C LEU A 265 27.70 -2.04 -21.01
N SER A 266 27.75 -2.54 -19.77
CA SER A 266 26.60 -2.56 -18.88
C SER A 266 26.89 -1.69 -17.67
N LEU A 267 26.01 -0.74 -17.36
CA LEU A 267 26.11 0.10 -16.17
C LEU A 267 25.35 -0.54 -15.02
N ARG A 268 25.95 -0.51 -13.83
CA ARG A 268 25.31 -0.86 -12.57
C ARG A 268 25.25 0.37 -11.69
N ILE A 269 24.09 0.59 -11.09
CA ILE A 269 23.86 1.69 -10.15
C ILE A 269 23.36 1.10 -8.85
N GLU A 270 24.05 1.38 -7.76
CA GLU A 270 23.56 1.13 -6.41
C GLU A 270 23.16 2.46 -5.77
N PHE A 271 22.05 2.46 -5.07
CA PHE A 271 21.58 3.58 -4.27
C PHE A 271 21.53 3.19 -2.80
N THR A 272 21.96 4.09 -1.94
CA THR A 272 21.68 4.08 -0.50
C THR A 272 21.16 5.45 -0.09
N GLY A 273 20.02 5.49 0.58
CA GLY A 273 19.34 6.69 1.03
C GLY A 273 19.06 6.66 2.52
N THR A 274 18.96 7.84 3.11
CA THR A 274 18.86 8.04 4.56
C THR A 274 17.44 8.26 5.10
N SER A 275 16.39 8.37 4.27
CA SER A 275 15.06 8.80 4.76
C SER A 275 13.98 7.72 4.84
N THR A 276 13.20 7.79 5.92
CA THR A 276 11.89 7.14 6.13
C THR A 276 10.72 8.12 6.34
N ALA A 277 10.87 9.43 6.05
CA ALA A 277 9.80 10.45 6.17
C ALA A 277 9.97 11.65 5.21
N ASP A 278 8.82 12.22 4.79
CA ASP A 278 8.50 13.38 3.94
C ASP A 278 9.59 14.04 3.07
N ARG A 279 10.37 13.27 2.33
CA ARG A 279 11.26 13.82 1.30
C ARG A 279 11.06 13.18 -0.06
N VAL A 280 11.29 13.97 -1.10
CA VAL A 280 11.46 13.45 -2.45
C VAL A 280 12.68 12.53 -2.46
N PRO A 281 12.56 11.25 -2.89
CA PRO A 281 13.73 10.39 -3.06
C PRO A 281 14.76 11.10 -3.96
N PRO A 282 16.05 11.13 -3.59
CA PRO A 282 17.06 11.66 -4.49
C PRO A 282 17.04 10.85 -5.79
N ALA A 283 17.27 11.52 -6.91
CA ALA A 283 17.24 10.93 -8.24
C ALA A 283 18.52 11.26 -9.01
N LEU A 284 18.91 10.39 -9.94
CA LEU A 284 19.89 10.73 -10.97
C LEU A 284 19.16 11.42 -12.12
N GLN A 285 19.54 12.65 -12.42
CA GLN A 285 18.97 13.46 -13.50
C GLN A 285 19.57 13.09 -14.85
N SER A 286 20.88 12.86 -14.90
CA SER A 286 21.56 12.35 -16.10
C SER A 286 22.80 11.56 -15.75
N ILE A 287 23.14 10.63 -16.65
CA ILE A 287 24.41 9.92 -16.70
C ILE A 287 24.89 10.04 -18.13
N GLU A 288 26.05 10.63 -18.31
CA GLU A 288 26.65 10.87 -19.62
C GLU A 288 28.03 10.19 -19.65
N LEU A 289 28.27 9.44 -20.71
CA LEU A 289 29.53 8.80 -20.98
C LEU A 289 30.20 9.54 -22.14
N PHE A 290 31.46 9.90 -21.92
CA PHE A 290 32.29 10.55 -22.91
C PHE A 290 33.40 9.60 -23.32
N GLY A 291 33.62 9.54 -24.62
CA GLY A 291 34.67 8.74 -25.22
C GLY A 291 34.85 9.10 -26.68
N SER A 292 35.91 8.57 -27.27
CA SER A 292 36.22 8.73 -28.70
C SER A 292 36.44 7.37 -29.33
N PRO A 293 36.19 7.20 -30.64
CA PRO A 293 36.54 5.96 -31.33
C PRO A 293 38.00 5.58 -31.07
N SER A 294 38.25 4.34 -30.66
CA SER A 294 39.61 3.83 -30.39
C SER A 294 40.44 3.72 -31.67
N THR A 295 39.78 3.73 -32.83
CA THR A 295 40.38 3.81 -34.16
C THR A 295 40.13 5.22 -34.69
N GLY A 296 41.17 6.06 -34.74
CA GLY A 296 41.08 7.42 -35.26
C GLY A 296 40.56 7.46 -36.69
N ASP A 297 39.94 8.59 -37.04
CA ASP A 297 39.41 8.95 -38.36
C ASP A 297 40.24 8.33 -39.50
N ARG A 298 39.61 7.45 -40.29
CA ARG A 298 40.06 7.24 -41.67
C ARG A 298 39.63 8.50 -42.44
N GLU A 299 40.52 9.48 -42.51
CA GLU A 299 40.46 10.49 -43.56
C GLU A 299 40.46 9.76 -44.93
N GLU A 300 39.34 9.86 -45.65
CA GLU A 300 39.30 9.81 -47.12
C GLU A 300 39.55 11.20 -47.69
#